data_AF-A0A7K0VUI9-F1
#
_entry.id   AF-A0A7K0VUI9-F1
#
_cell.length_a   1.000
_cell.length_b   1.000
_cell.length_c   1.000
_cell.angle_alpha   90.00
_cell.angle_beta   90.00
_cell.angle_gamma   90.00
#
_symmetry.space_group_name_H-M   'P 1'
#
loop_
_entity.id
_entity.type
_entity.pdbx_description
1 polymer ?
#
loop_
_entity_poly.entity_id
_entity_poly.type
_entity_poly.pdbx_seq_one_letter_code
_entity_poly.pdbx_strand_id
1 'polypeptide(L)'
;MQFVQTTRDVFAITLSDTLPDPYGGQNVSDCVGLYPKPGCGSEPVLSGDRGGSMQYATFGIMITALIVIGVRISRSIVKRDRARDEALGLND
;
A
#
# COMPACT_ATOMS: atom_id res chain seq x y z
N MET A 1 5.84 2.42 62.87
CA MET A 1 4.95 2.04 61.74
C MET A 1 5.38 2.81 60.51
N GLN A 2 5.93 2.15 59.50
CA GLN A 2 6.01 2.62 58.10
C GLN A 2 6.40 1.42 57.22
N PHE A 3 5.38 0.66 56.81
CA PHE A 3 5.45 -0.50 55.93
C PHE A 3 4.84 -0.16 54.56
N VAL A 4 5.15 0.96 53.92
CA VAL A 4 4.47 1.32 52.64
C VAL A 4 5.31 2.23 51.73
N GLN A 5 6.55 1.87 51.35
CA GLN A 5 7.22 2.69 50.31
C GLN A 5 8.29 2.02 49.44
N THR A 6 8.67 0.77 49.68
CA THR A 6 9.71 0.09 48.87
C THR A 6 9.18 -0.65 47.64
N THR A 7 7.87 -0.70 47.41
CA THR A 7 7.27 -1.48 46.32
C THR A 7 7.00 -0.70 45.03
N ARG A 8 7.17 0.64 45.01
CA ARG A 8 6.94 1.46 43.80
C ARG A 8 8.17 1.59 42.89
N ASP A 9 9.37 1.50 43.44
CA ASP A 9 10.59 1.64 42.65
C ASP A 9 11.01 0.32 41.98
N VAL A 10 10.69 -0.83 42.56
CA VAL A 10 11.09 -2.15 42.01
C VAL A 10 10.25 -2.55 40.79
N PHE A 11 8.99 -2.10 40.70
CA PHE A 11 8.09 -2.47 39.59
C PHE A 11 8.38 -1.69 38.29
N ALA A 12 9.01 -0.51 38.37
CA ALA A 12 9.34 0.30 37.20
C ALA A 12 10.62 -0.16 36.47
N ILE A 13 11.48 -0.95 37.12
CA ILE A 13 12.83 -1.26 36.59
C ILE A 13 12.85 -2.59 35.81
N THR A 14 11.79 -3.40 35.88
CA THR A 14 11.79 -4.77 35.29
C THR A 14 10.86 -4.95 34.08
N LEU A 15 10.06 -3.95 33.71
CA LEU A 15 9.13 -4.02 32.56
C LEU A 15 9.68 -3.39 31.27
N SER A 16 10.63 -2.47 31.37
CA SER A 16 11.12 -1.73 30.19
C SER A 16 11.96 -2.56 29.22
N ASP A 17 12.46 -3.73 29.65
CA ASP A 17 13.38 -4.55 28.83
C ASP A 17 12.69 -5.77 28.19
N THR A 18 11.38 -5.95 28.40
CA THR A 18 10.63 -7.11 27.88
C THR A 18 9.45 -6.75 26.97
N LEU A 19 9.08 -5.46 26.87
CA LEU A 19 8.05 -5.00 25.94
C LEU A 19 8.72 -4.41 24.69
N PRO A 20 8.41 -4.89 23.47
CA PRO A 20 8.95 -4.29 22.26
C PRO A 20 8.50 -2.83 22.20
N ASP A 21 9.47 -1.91 22.23
CA ASP A 21 9.21 -0.48 22.15
C ASP A 21 8.73 -0.14 20.72
N PRO A 22 7.44 0.19 20.53
CA PRO A 22 6.92 0.48 19.20
C PRO A 22 7.41 1.83 18.66
N TYR A 23 8.12 2.63 19.47
CA TYR A 23 8.59 3.97 19.11
C TYR A 23 10.12 4.08 19.05
N GLY A 24 10.86 2.97 19.24
CA GLY A 24 12.31 2.93 19.04
C GLY A 24 13.09 3.92 19.90
N GLY A 25 12.63 4.17 21.14
CA GLY A 25 13.24 5.06 22.12
C GLY A 25 12.77 6.51 22.04
N GLN A 26 11.79 6.84 21.18
CA GLN A 26 11.23 8.20 21.07
C GLN A 26 9.92 8.36 21.83
N ASN A 27 9.65 9.58 22.30
CA ASN A 27 8.37 9.89 22.96
C ASN A 27 7.22 9.80 21.97
N VAL A 28 6.06 9.33 22.43
CA VAL A 28 4.83 9.22 21.63
C VAL A 28 4.45 10.55 20.98
N SER A 29 4.69 11.67 21.67
CA SER A 29 4.46 13.03 21.16
C SER A 29 5.27 13.38 19.91
N ASP A 30 6.45 12.78 19.75
CA ASP A 30 7.36 13.04 18.64
C ASP A 30 7.05 12.14 17.43
N CYS A 31 6.26 11.10 17.65
CA CYS A 31 5.85 10.11 16.66
C CYS A 31 4.39 10.27 16.17
N VAL A 32 3.56 11.04 16.87
CA VAL A 32 2.17 11.32 16.46
C VAL A 32 2.14 12.53 15.54
N GLY A 33 1.80 12.32 14.27
CA GLY A 33 1.71 13.37 13.27
C GLY A 33 0.81 12.97 12.10
N LEU A 34 0.44 13.95 11.27
CA LEU A 34 -0.44 13.73 10.12
C LEU A 34 0.18 12.78 9.07
N TYR A 35 1.51 12.71 9.05
CA TYR A 35 2.29 11.80 8.21
C TYR A 35 3.12 10.85 9.07
N PRO A 36 3.22 9.57 8.69
CA PRO A 36 4.13 8.63 9.34
C PRO A 36 5.57 9.15 9.27
N LYS A 37 6.14 9.52 10.42
CA LYS A 37 7.52 10.00 10.51
C LYS A 37 8.49 8.82 10.34
N PRO A 38 9.56 8.94 9.52
CA PRO A 38 10.57 7.88 9.40
C PRO A 38 11.24 7.64 10.77
N GLY A 39 11.44 6.37 11.13
CA GLY A 39 12.03 5.98 12.42
C GLY A 39 11.07 6.02 13.63
N CYS A 40 9.76 6.17 13.39
CA CYS A 40 8.71 6.03 14.39
C CYS A 40 7.74 4.91 13.96
N GLY A 41 7.40 4.00 14.87
CA GLY A 41 6.52 2.86 14.58
C GLY A 41 7.26 1.64 14.04
N SER A 42 6.56 0.50 13.96
CA SER A 42 7.04 -0.67 13.24
C SER A 42 7.13 -0.38 11.75
N GLU A 43 8.17 -0.88 11.10
CA GLU A 43 8.23 -0.84 9.65
C GLU A 43 7.02 -1.60 9.08
N PRO A 44 6.36 -1.04 8.05
CA PRO A 44 5.24 -1.71 7.40
C PRO A 44 5.73 -3.01 6.77
N VAL A 45 5.51 -4.13 7.47
CA VAL A 45 5.88 -5.48 7.03
C VAL A 45 4.84 -6.08 6.09
N LEU A 46 3.59 -5.62 6.20
CA LEU A 46 2.49 -6.14 5.38
C LEU A 46 2.35 -5.31 4.10
N SER A 47 2.13 -6.01 2.99
CA SER A 47 1.99 -5.44 1.65
C SER A 47 0.81 -4.46 1.51
N GLY A 48 -0.09 -4.42 2.49
CA GLY A 48 -1.20 -3.49 2.59
C GLY A 48 -0.87 -2.14 3.26
N ASP A 49 0.23 -2.04 4.01
CA ASP A 49 0.50 -0.89 4.87
C ASP A 49 1.14 0.31 4.15
N ARG A 50 1.87 0.09 3.03
CA ARG A 50 2.44 1.18 2.21
C ARG A 50 2.48 0.93 0.70
N GLY A 51 1.63 0.04 0.18
CA GLY A 51 1.60 -0.23 -1.26
C GLY A 51 2.69 -1.19 -1.72
N GLY A 52 2.56 -2.45 -1.34
CA GLY A 52 3.44 -3.53 -1.78
C GLY A 52 3.13 -4.06 -3.18
N SER A 53 3.76 -5.19 -3.54
CA SER A 53 3.56 -5.90 -4.82
C SER A 53 2.10 -6.11 -5.22
N MET A 54 1.21 -6.28 -4.24
CA MET A 54 -0.21 -6.47 -4.46
C MET A 54 -0.91 -5.24 -5.06
N GLN A 55 -0.44 -4.02 -4.74
CA GLN A 55 -0.95 -2.79 -5.34
C GLN A 55 -0.56 -2.69 -6.82
N TYR A 56 0.70 -3.01 -7.14
CA TYR A 56 1.17 -3.08 -8.53
C TYR A 56 0.46 -4.16 -9.33
N ALA A 57 0.19 -5.33 -8.73
CA ALA A 57 -0.57 -6.39 -9.37
C ALA A 57 -1.99 -5.92 -9.73
N THR A 58 -2.67 -5.26 -8.79
CA THR A 58 -4.03 -4.75 -9.01
C THR A 58 -4.05 -3.70 -10.11
N PHE A 59 -3.11 -2.75 -10.06
CA PHE A 59 -2.95 -1.73 -11.09
C PHE A 59 -2.66 -2.35 -12.48
N GLY A 60 -1.78 -3.35 -12.54
CA GLY A 60 -1.46 -4.07 -13.77
C GLY A 60 -2.67 -4.80 -14.36
N ILE A 61 -3.52 -5.40 -13.54
CA ILE A 61 -4.75 -6.07 -14.01
C ILE A 61 -5.71 -5.06 -14.62
N MET A 62 -5.92 -3.91 -13.97
CA MET A 62 -6.80 -2.85 -14.48
C MET A 62 -6.33 -2.34 -15.84
N ILE A 63 -5.03 -2.05 -15.99
CA ILE A 63 -4.47 -1.60 -17.28
C ILE A 63 -4.63 -2.69 -18.35
N THR A 64 -4.32 -3.93 -18.01
CA THR A 64 -4.39 -5.05 -18.96
C THR A 64 -5.80 -5.23 -19.49
N ALA A 65 -6.82 -5.12 -18.62
CA ALA A 65 -8.22 -5.20 -19.03
C ALA A 65 -8.59 -4.11 -20.04
N LEU A 66 -8.18 -2.85 -19.79
CA LEU A 66 -8.42 -1.73 -20.69
C LEU A 66 -7.75 -1.93 -22.06
N ILE A 67 -6.49 -2.41 -22.08
CA ILE A 67 -5.76 -2.71 -23.32
C ILE A 67 -6.48 -3.78 -24.13
N VAL A 68 -6.89 -4.88 -23.50
CA VAL A 68 -7.58 -5.98 -24.18
C VAL A 68 -8.86 -5.50 -24.83
N ILE A 69 -9.69 -4.74 -24.09
CA ILE A 69 -10.95 -4.20 -24.62
C ILE A 69 -10.66 -3.25 -25.79
N GLY A 70 -9.70 -2.33 -25.64
CA GLY A 70 -9.31 -1.40 -26.70
C GLY A 70 -8.86 -2.12 -27.97
N VAL A 71 -7.97 -3.11 -27.86
CA VAL A 71 -7.47 -3.89 -29.00
C VAL A 71 -8.60 -4.62 -29.71
N ARG A 72 -9.56 -5.20 -28.97
CA ARG A 72 -10.71 -5.90 -29.56
C ARG A 72 -11.61 -4.93 -30.34
N ILE A 73 -11.88 -3.75 -29.78
CA ILE A 73 -12.68 -2.72 -30.44
C ILE A 73 -11.97 -2.22 -31.69
N SER A 74 -10.69 -1.86 -31.61
CA SER A 74 -9.91 -1.37 -32.75
C SER A 74 -9.86 -2.39 -33.88
N ARG A 75 -9.65 -3.68 -33.59
CA ARG A 75 -9.68 -4.75 -34.60
C ARG A 75 -11.05 -4.90 -35.25
N SER A 76 -12.13 -4.76 -34.47
CA SER A 76 -13.49 -4.80 -34.99
C SER A 76 -13.78 -3.64 -35.95
N ILE A 77 -13.36 -2.43 -35.57
CA ILE A 77 -13.52 -1.22 -36.38
C ILE A 77 -12.74 -1.35 -37.68
N VAL A 78 -11.44 -1.68 -37.63
CA VAL A 78 -10.61 -1.84 -38.84
C VAL A 78 -11.20 -2.88 -39.80
N LYS A 79 -11.69 -4.00 -39.29
CA LYS A 79 -12.33 -5.04 -40.12
C LYS A 79 -13.61 -4.52 -40.77
N ARG A 80 -14.44 -3.79 -40.02
CA ARG A 80 -15.69 -3.22 -40.52
C ARG A 80 -15.42 -2.13 -41.56
N ASP A 81 -14.44 -1.28 -41.31
CA ASP A 81 -14.12 -0.15 -42.17
C ASP A 81 -13.52 -0.65 -43.49
N ARG A 82 -12.62 -1.63 -43.44
CA ARG A 82 -12.16 -2.33 -44.65
C ARG A 82 -13.31 -2.94 -45.47
N ALA A 83 -14.24 -3.62 -44.82
CA ALA A 83 -15.40 -4.20 -45.51
C ALA A 83 -16.32 -3.13 -46.13
N ARG A 84 -16.39 -1.94 -45.53
CA ARG A 84 -17.13 -0.79 -46.07
C ARG A 84 -16.39 -0.16 -47.25
N ASP A 85 -15.08 -0.01 -47.18
CA ASP A 85 -14.26 0.54 -48.26
C ASP A 85 -14.31 -0.38 -49.50
N GLU A 86 -14.24 -1.69 -49.29
CA GLU A 86 -14.45 -2.70 -50.34
C GLU A 86 -15.86 -2.61 -50.95
N ALA A 87 -16.89 -2.39 -50.13
CA ALA A 87 -18.28 -2.23 -50.62
C ALA A 87 -18.53 -0.90 -51.36
N LEU A 88 -17.76 0.15 -51.05
CA LEU A 88 -17.86 1.46 -51.69
C LEU A 88 -16.99 1.58 -52.95
N GLY A 89 -16.20 0.55 -53.27
CA GLY A 89 -15.28 0.59 -54.41
C GLY A 89 -14.17 1.62 -54.26
N LEU A 90 -13.83 1.99 -53.02
CA LEU A 90 -12.81 3.00 -52.69
C LEU A 90 -11.40 2.39 -52.56
N ASN A 91 -11.28 1.09 -52.78
CA ASN A 91 -10.04 0.33 -52.74
C ASN A 91 -9.65 -0.12 -54.16
N ASP A 92 -9.09 0.81 -54.93
CA ASP A 92 -8.26 0.55 -56.12
C ASP A 92 -6.78 0.46 -55.72
#